data_AF-A0A9P9IHB5-F1
#
_entry.id   AF-A0A9P9IHB5-F1
#
_cell.length_a   1.000
_cell.length_b   1.000
_cell.length_c   1.000
_cell.angle_alpha   90.00
_cell.angle_beta   90.00
_cell.angle_gamma   90.00
#
_symmetry.space_group_name_H-M   'P 1'
#
loop_
_entity.id
_entity.type
_entity.pdbx_description
1 polymer ?
#
loop_
_entity_poly.entity_id
_entity_poly.type
_entity_poly.pdbx_seq_one_letter_code
_entity_poly.pdbx_strand_id
1 'polypeptide(L)'
;MPHTLQFRVCLAIRPRDELDEVYEKIVRRPHVCGSVFRNRRNKELLMAHLIWKVDTRSISNIEHRNVATVAGIFYGCHNGLFEVILLQQHAELTLDQLPQLNEVELSSSCDQLVDGFRYLASTRPPFLVEDVRVNLSGTLKIVLDFRHKCDYISSTAVDYWHTQYTDRAERLFSLQTNENLSSLGVQFYWVAWEQGMPSAEHEFLSQSRGPKGLQSAVARAVALLLHRRS
;
A
#
# COMPACT_ATOMS: atom_id res chain seq x y z
N MET A 1 -7.30 -18.06 -22.40
CA MET A 1 -6.49 -16.91 -21.95
C MET A 1 -7.42 -15.72 -21.79
N PRO A 2 -7.65 -15.17 -20.58
CA PRO A 2 -8.44 -13.96 -20.47
C PRO A 2 -7.51 -12.75 -20.63
N HIS A 3 -7.85 -11.89 -21.58
CA HIS A 3 -7.22 -10.60 -21.78
C HIS A 3 -7.46 -9.73 -20.54
N THR A 4 -6.42 -9.51 -19.75
CA THR A 4 -6.43 -8.45 -18.73
C THR A 4 -6.47 -7.14 -19.48
N LEU A 5 -7.61 -6.44 -19.44
CA LEU A 5 -7.70 -5.03 -19.82
C LEU A 5 -6.69 -4.25 -18.97
N GLN A 6 -5.52 -3.96 -19.54
CA GLN A 6 -4.66 -2.89 -19.07
C GLN A 6 -5.40 -1.59 -19.34
N PHE A 7 -6.23 -1.17 -18.40
CA PHE A 7 -6.66 0.22 -18.32
C PHE A 7 -5.40 1.03 -17.99
N ARG A 8 -4.71 1.53 -19.03
CA ARG A 8 -3.85 2.69 -18.88
C ARG A 8 -4.76 3.83 -18.44
N VAL A 9 -4.92 4.00 -17.13
CA VAL A 9 -5.48 5.22 -16.57
C VAL A 9 -4.42 6.27 -16.83
N CYS A 10 -4.55 7.02 -17.94
CA CYS A 10 -3.82 8.27 -18.09
C CYS A 10 -4.18 9.11 -16.86
N LEU A 11 -3.17 9.34 -15.99
CA LEU A 11 -3.30 10.13 -14.79
C LEU A 11 -3.91 11.49 -15.17
N ALA A 12 -5.20 11.65 -14.89
CA ALA A 12 -5.92 12.83 -15.34
C ALA A 12 -5.65 13.98 -14.36
N ILE A 13 -4.93 14.98 -14.84
CA ILE A 13 -4.78 16.27 -14.19
C ILE A 13 -6.03 17.09 -14.47
N ARG A 14 -6.74 17.53 -13.42
CA ARG A 14 -8.05 18.18 -13.53
C ARG A 14 -8.17 19.44 -12.66
N PRO A 15 -9.07 20.38 -12.99
CA PRO A 15 -9.45 21.46 -12.09
C PRO A 15 -10.07 20.92 -10.79
N ARG A 16 -9.85 21.63 -9.68
CA ARG A 16 -10.38 21.28 -8.36
C ARG A 16 -11.90 21.17 -8.32
N ASP A 17 -12.61 21.97 -9.11
CA ASP A 17 -14.07 21.98 -9.13
C ASP A 17 -14.65 20.62 -9.60
N GLU A 18 -13.94 19.89 -10.46
CA GLU A 18 -14.34 18.55 -10.89
C GLU A 18 -14.20 17.49 -9.79
N LEU A 19 -13.44 17.75 -8.72
CA LEU A 19 -13.25 16.77 -7.64
C LEU A 19 -14.58 16.41 -7.00
N ASP A 20 -15.42 17.42 -6.70
CA ASP A 20 -16.70 17.20 -5.99
C ASP A 20 -17.79 16.64 -6.92
N GLU A 21 -17.63 16.80 -8.24
CA GLU A 21 -18.47 16.17 -9.27
C GLU A 21 -18.20 14.66 -9.39
N VAL A 22 -16.94 14.24 -9.26
CA VAL A 22 -16.53 12.84 -9.44
C VAL A 22 -16.50 12.09 -8.10
N TYR A 23 -16.17 12.78 -7.02
CA TYR A 23 -15.94 12.21 -5.70
C TYR A 23 -16.82 12.86 -4.64
N GLU A 24 -17.21 12.08 -3.64
CA GLU A 24 -17.84 12.58 -2.43
C GLU A 24 -16.85 12.48 -1.26
N LYS A 25 -16.69 13.56 -0.51
CA LYS A 25 -15.87 13.54 0.72
C LYS A 25 -16.61 12.74 1.79
N ILE A 26 -16.00 11.66 2.27
CA ILE A 26 -16.49 10.92 3.43
C ILE A 26 -16.00 11.64 4.68
N VAL A 27 -16.92 12.31 5.38
CA VAL A 27 -16.64 12.85 6.71
C VAL A 27 -16.61 11.70 7.70
N ARG A 28 -15.44 11.09 7.86
CA ARG A 28 -15.06 10.39 9.09
C ARG A 28 -13.94 11.19 9.74
N ARG A 29 -13.82 11.07 11.07
CA ARG A 29 -12.78 11.77 11.88
C ARG A 29 -11.48 11.88 11.08
N PRO A 30 -10.80 13.05 11.09
CA PRO A 30 -9.63 13.27 10.26
C PRO A 30 -8.69 12.08 10.41
N HIS A 31 -8.49 11.35 9.32
CA HIS A 31 -7.41 10.39 9.28
C HIS A 31 -6.14 11.23 9.44
N VAL A 32 -5.16 10.75 10.19
CA VAL A 32 -3.90 11.47 10.45
C VAL A 32 -3.23 11.93 9.13
N CYS A 33 -3.56 11.27 8.01
CA CYS A 33 -3.00 11.48 6.69
C CYS A 33 -3.86 12.28 5.69
N GLY A 34 -5.12 12.66 6.01
CA GLY A 34 -5.95 13.42 5.08
C GLY A 34 -7.46 13.13 5.13
N SER A 35 -8.17 13.55 4.07
CA SER A 35 -9.60 13.32 3.89
C SER A 35 -9.84 12.08 3.02
N VAL A 36 -10.80 11.23 3.40
CA VAL A 36 -11.20 10.10 2.55
C VAL A 36 -12.28 10.55 1.58
N PHE A 37 -12.13 10.20 0.31
CA PHE A 37 -13.09 10.42 -0.75
C PHE A 37 -13.63 9.08 -1.25
N ARG A 38 -14.87 9.08 -1.72
CA ARG A 38 -15.45 7.96 -2.43
C ARG A 38 -15.76 8.38 -3.85
N ASN A 39 -15.33 7.59 -4.82
CA ASN A 39 -15.75 7.77 -6.20
C ASN A 39 -17.26 7.54 -6.32
N ARG A 40 -17.99 8.50 -6.85
CA ARG A 40 -19.46 8.44 -6.91
C ARG A 40 -19.96 7.29 -7.78
N ARG A 41 -19.21 6.89 -8.80
CA ARG A 41 -19.57 5.85 -9.79
C ARG A 41 -19.22 4.45 -9.32
N ASN A 42 -17.94 4.17 -9.05
CA ASN A 42 -17.48 2.81 -8.73
C ASN A 42 -17.38 2.52 -7.22
N LYS A 43 -17.67 3.52 -6.38
CA LYS A 43 -17.62 3.44 -4.91
C LYS A 43 -16.24 3.17 -4.31
N GLU A 44 -15.17 3.25 -5.10
CA GLU A 44 -13.79 3.13 -4.63
C GLU A 44 -13.46 4.21 -3.61
N LEU A 45 -12.75 3.82 -2.55
CA LEU A 45 -12.26 4.72 -1.52
C LEU A 45 -10.86 5.21 -1.88
N LEU A 46 -10.64 6.50 -1.71
CA LEU A 46 -9.39 7.19 -2.01
C LEU A 46 -9.00 8.08 -0.83
N MET A 47 -7.70 8.17 -0.54
CA MET A 47 -7.16 9.14 0.40
C MET A 47 -6.73 10.38 -0.37
N ALA A 48 -7.16 11.55 0.09
CA ALA A 48 -6.72 12.82 -0.44
C ALA A 48 -5.52 13.35 0.33
N HIS A 49 -4.45 13.64 -0.40
CA HIS A 49 -3.23 14.26 0.10
C HIS A 49 -3.14 15.67 -0.48
N LEU A 50 -2.96 16.66 0.39
CA LEU A 50 -2.56 18.00 -0.02
C LEU A 50 -1.05 17.98 -0.26
N ILE A 51 -0.64 18.26 -1.50
CA ILE A 51 0.76 18.24 -1.90
C ILE A 51 1.20 19.60 -2.40
N TRP A 52 2.47 19.93 -2.17
CA TRP A 52 3.07 21.21 -2.56
C TRP A 52 4.33 20.91 -3.37
N LYS A 53 4.47 21.50 -4.56
CA LYS A 53 5.70 21.46 -5.36
C LYS A 53 6.19 20.05 -5.78
N VAL A 54 5.28 19.10 -6.04
CA VAL A 54 5.63 17.76 -6.51
C VAL A 54 5.62 17.69 -8.03
N ASP A 55 6.65 17.08 -8.63
CA ASP A 55 6.67 16.76 -10.06
C ASP A 55 5.71 15.60 -10.33
N THR A 56 4.59 15.90 -10.98
CA THR A 56 3.55 14.91 -11.30
C THR A 56 3.97 13.91 -12.37
N ARG A 57 5.05 14.18 -13.12
CA ARG A 57 5.63 13.20 -14.07
C ARG A 57 6.25 12.00 -13.35
N SER A 58 6.78 12.21 -12.14
CA SER A 58 7.31 11.12 -11.32
C SER A 58 6.19 10.24 -10.75
N ILE A 59 4.95 10.72 -10.73
CA ILE A 59 3.78 10.00 -10.21
C ILE A 59 3.14 9.15 -11.30
N SER A 60 3.06 9.65 -12.54
CA SER A 60 2.35 8.99 -13.65
C SER A 60 2.92 7.63 -14.06
N ASN A 61 4.11 7.28 -13.61
CA ASN A 61 4.81 6.03 -13.96
C ASN A 61 4.74 4.97 -12.85
N ILE A 62 4.02 5.25 -11.74
CA ILE A 62 3.89 4.34 -10.60
C ILE A 62 2.61 3.52 -10.76
N GLU A 63 2.75 2.33 -11.33
CA GLU A 63 1.66 1.39 -11.57
C GLU A 63 2.12 -0.03 -11.23
N HIS A 64 1.69 -0.53 -10.08
CA HIS A 64 1.96 -1.90 -9.65
C HIS A 64 0.82 -2.43 -8.79
N ARG A 65 0.51 -3.72 -8.90
CA ARG A 65 -0.60 -4.34 -8.17
C ARG A 65 -0.46 -4.19 -6.65
N ASN A 66 0.78 -4.17 -6.14
CA ASN A 66 1.09 -4.02 -4.72
C ASN A 66 1.52 -2.60 -4.30
N VAL A 67 1.37 -1.60 -5.17
CA VAL A 67 1.57 -0.19 -4.82
C VAL A 67 0.24 0.53 -4.96
N ALA A 68 -0.07 1.45 -4.04
CA ALA A 68 -1.32 2.21 -4.07
C ALA A 68 -1.31 3.19 -5.25
N THR A 69 -2.24 2.98 -6.19
CA THR A 69 -2.36 3.76 -7.42
C THR A 69 -2.84 5.18 -7.13
N VAL A 70 -2.36 6.15 -7.92
CA VAL A 70 -2.91 7.50 -7.92
C VAL A 70 -4.07 7.57 -8.92
N ALA A 71 -5.27 7.81 -8.43
CA ALA A 71 -6.50 7.85 -9.22
C ALA A 71 -6.74 9.21 -9.88
N GLY A 72 -6.14 10.28 -9.36
CA GLY A 72 -6.26 11.62 -9.95
C GLY A 72 -5.47 12.68 -9.21
N ILE A 73 -5.17 13.77 -9.91
CA ILE A 73 -4.54 14.97 -9.35
C ILE A 73 -5.39 16.18 -9.73
N PHE A 74 -5.77 16.96 -8.74
CA PHE A 74 -6.67 18.09 -8.88
C PHE A 74 -5.98 19.37 -8.46
N TYR A 75 -6.09 20.42 -9.26
CA TYR A 75 -5.44 21.71 -9.04
C TYR A 75 -6.47 22.79 -8.82
N GLY A 76 -6.28 23.60 -7.79
CA GLY A 76 -7.23 24.68 -7.48
C GLY A 76 -6.58 25.82 -6.72
N CYS A 77 -7.41 26.80 -6.43
CA CYS A 77 -7.09 27.86 -5.50
C CYS A 77 -8.15 27.85 -4.40
N HIS A 78 -7.74 27.59 -3.17
CA HIS A 78 -8.62 27.65 -2.01
C HIS A 78 -8.14 28.78 -1.09
N ASN A 79 -9.02 29.75 -0.81
CA ASN A 79 -8.70 30.95 -0.01
C ASN A 79 -7.47 31.72 -0.50
N GLY A 80 -7.26 31.81 -1.82
CA GLY A 80 -6.12 32.53 -2.41
C GLY A 80 -4.80 31.75 -2.42
N LEU A 81 -4.79 30.49 -1.94
CA LEU A 81 -3.63 29.60 -1.98
C LEU A 81 -3.82 28.52 -3.04
N PHE A 82 -2.79 28.34 -3.88
CA PHE A 82 -2.74 27.23 -4.82
C PHE A 82 -2.66 25.90 -4.08
N GLU A 83 -3.61 25.01 -4.32
CA GLU A 83 -3.66 23.68 -3.75
C GLU A 83 -3.57 22.62 -4.85
N VAL A 84 -2.84 21.54 -4.53
CA VAL A 84 -2.84 20.32 -5.34
C VAL A 84 -3.35 19.18 -4.46
N ILE A 85 -4.45 18.58 -4.88
CA ILE A 85 -5.06 17.43 -4.21
C ILE A 85 -4.74 16.19 -5.03
N LEU A 86 -3.99 15.28 -4.43
CA LEU A 86 -3.73 13.96 -4.99
C LEU A 86 -4.67 12.95 -4.35
N LEU A 87 -5.38 12.19 -5.18
CA LEU A 87 -6.19 11.07 -4.73
C LEU A 87 -5.45 9.75 -4.94
N GLN A 88 -5.10 9.09 -3.86
CA GLN A 88 -4.44 7.78 -3.86
C GLN A 88 -5.41 6.69 -3.42
N GLN A 89 -5.26 5.49 -3.97
CA GLN A 89 -6.03 4.31 -3.57
C GLN A 89 -5.98 4.11 -2.04
N HIS A 90 -7.15 3.99 -1.42
CA HIS A 90 -7.27 3.72 0.00
C HIS A 90 -7.63 2.26 0.24
N ALA A 91 -6.65 1.47 0.69
CA ALA A 91 -6.91 0.13 1.23
C ALA A 91 -7.39 0.24 2.69
N GLU A 92 -8.38 -0.56 3.08
CA GLU A 92 -9.16 -0.32 4.29
C GLU A 92 -8.37 -0.54 5.58
N LEU A 93 -7.53 -1.57 5.61
CA LEU A 93 -6.85 -2.02 6.84
C LEU A 93 -5.36 -1.68 6.81
N THR A 94 -4.80 -1.30 7.95
CA THR A 94 -3.34 -1.33 8.15
C THR A 94 -2.91 -2.73 8.59
N LEU A 95 -1.61 -3.05 8.49
CA LEU A 95 -1.09 -4.32 9.00
C LEU A 95 -1.38 -4.52 10.50
N ASP A 96 -1.32 -3.46 11.31
CA ASP A 96 -1.60 -3.50 12.75
C ASP A 96 -3.06 -3.83 13.09
N GLN A 97 -3.97 -3.69 12.12
CA GLN A 97 -5.37 -4.03 12.28
C GLN A 97 -5.66 -5.50 11.96
N LEU A 98 -4.69 -6.22 11.38
CA LEU A 98 -4.81 -7.64 11.14
C LEU A 98 -4.61 -8.41 12.45
N PRO A 99 -5.38 -9.49 12.69
CA PRO A 99 -5.09 -10.41 13.78
C PRO A 99 -3.78 -11.15 13.51
N GLN A 100 -3.36 -11.98 14.47
CA GLN A 100 -2.31 -12.96 14.26
C GLN A 100 -2.53 -13.74 12.96
N LEU A 101 -1.48 -13.76 12.13
CA LEU A 101 -1.46 -14.39 10.83
C LEU A 101 -1.01 -15.84 10.98
N ASN A 102 -1.62 -16.77 10.26
CA ASN A 102 -1.02 -18.10 10.08
C ASN A 102 0.07 -18.07 9.00
N GLU A 103 0.75 -19.20 8.79
CA GLU A 103 1.90 -19.26 7.90
C GLU A 103 1.56 -18.93 6.42
N VAL A 104 0.39 -19.35 5.95
CA VAL A 104 -0.09 -19.04 4.59
C VAL A 104 -0.38 -17.55 4.44
N GLU A 105 -1.01 -16.93 5.45
CA GLU A 105 -1.31 -15.49 5.47
C GLU A 105 -0.03 -14.65 5.56
N LEU A 106 0.94 -15.11 6.34
CA LEU A 106 2.25 -14.47 6.45
C LEU A 106 3.02 -14.58 5.13
N SER A 107 3.10 -15.77 4.55
CA SER A 107 3.70 -16.01 3.23
C SER A 107 3.05 -15.14 2.16
N SER A 108 1.71 -15.04 2.16
CA SER A 108 0.94 -14.17 1.27
C SER A 108 1.29 -12.70 1.42
N SER A 109 1.46 -12.23 2.65
CA SER A 109 1.83 -10.84 2.94
C SER A 109 3.24 -10.55 2.46
N CYS A 110 4.19 -11.42 2.83
CA CYS A 110 5.61 -11.28 2.46
C CYS A 110 5.83 -11.33 0.96
N ASP A 111 5.19 -12.25 0.24
CA ASP A 111 5.26 -12.38 -1.22
C ASP A 111 4.85 -11.07 -1.91
N GLN A 112 3.70 -10.53 -1.53
CA GLN A 112 3.18 -9.28 -2.07
C GLN A 112 4.06 -8.06 -1.75
N LEU A 113 4.69 -8.04 -0.57
CA LEU A 113 5.63 -6.98 -0.17
C LEU A 113 6.91 -7.06 -0.96
N VAL A 114 7.50 -8.25 -1.03
CA VAL A 114 8.72 -8.54 -1.79
C VAL A 114 8.54 -8.16 -3.26
N ASP A 115 7.39 -8.46 -3.87
CA ASP A 115 7.04 -8.06 -5.24
C ASP A 115 6.93 -6.53 -5.37
N GLY A 116 6.21 -5.87 -4.46
CA GLY A 116 6.06 -4.41 -4.46
C GLY A 116 7.39 -3.66 -4.28
N PHE A 117 8.25 -4.11 -3.36
CA PHE A 117 9.55 -3.48 -3.12
C PHE A 117 10.53 -3.68 -4.28
N ARG A 118 10.52 -4.85 -4.94
CA ARG A 118 11.27 -5.03 -6.19
C ARG A 118 10.85 -4.04 -7.26
N TYR A 119 9.55 -3.86 -7.44
CA TYR A 119 9.03 -2.88 -8.38
C TYR A 119 9.51 -1.46 -8.04
N LEU A 120 9.39 -1.02 -6.78
CA LEU A 120 9.82 0.31 -6.35
C LEU A 120 11.33 0.53 -6.54
N ALA A 121 12.16 -0.47 -6.26
CA ALA A 121 13.60 -0.38 -6.50
C ALA A 121 13.95 -0.30 -7.99
N SER A 122 13.19 -0.98 -8.85
CA SER A 122 13.39 -0.93 -10.30
C SER A 122 12.97 0.41 -10.91
N THR A 123 11.91 1.02 -10.39
CA THR A 123 11.33 2.27 -10.91
C THR A 123 11.84 3.53 -10.24
N ARG A 124 12.40 3.39 -9.02
CA ARG A 124 13.02 4.44 -8.19
C ARG A 124 12.14 5.69 -8.08
N PRO A 125 10.88 5.56 -7.67
CA PRO A 125 10.03 6.73 -7.51
C PRO A 125 10.57 7.61 -6.38
N PRO A 126 10.59 8.96 -6.54
CA PRO A 126 11.20 9.94 -5.62
C PRO A 126 10.45 10.09 -4.27
N PHE A 127 9.87 9.02 -3.72
CA PHE A 127 8.94 9.04 -2.60
C PHE A 127 9.26 7.93 -1.59
N LEU A 128 9.05 8.23 -0.30
CA LEU A 128 9.16 7.26 0.79
C LEU A 128 7.89 6.41 0.92
N VAL A 129 7.97 5.31 1.66
CA VAL A 129 6.79 4.50 2.01
C VAL A 129 6.11 5.09 3.24
N GLU A 130 4.94 5.68 3.06
CA GLU A 130 4.08 6.16 4.16
C GLU A 130 3.55 5.00 5.00
N ASP A 131 2.95 4.00 4.35
CA ASP A 131 2.22 2.93 5.03
C ASP A 131 2.15 1.65 4.18
N VAL A 132 1.80 0.54 4.83
CA VAL A 132 1.44 -0.71 4.19
C VAL A 132 0.03 -1.08 4.61
N ARG A 133 -0.84 -1.19 3.62
CA ARG A 133 -2.27 -1.41 3.83
C ARG A 133 -2.77 -2.63 3.08
N VAL A 134 -3.88 -3.19 3.50
CA VAL A 134 -4.49 -4.36 2.90
C VAL A 134 -5.95 -4.06 2.61
N ASN A 135 -6.37 -4.33 1.38
CA ASN A 135 -7.75 -4.14 0.99
C ASN A 135 -8.63 -5.33 1.38
N LEU A 136 -9.94 -5.19 1.22
CA LEU A 136 -10.90 -6.27 1.55
C LEU A 136 -10.71 -7.57 0.75
N SER A 137 -10.00 -7.54 -0.38
CA SER A 137 -9.71 -8.74 -1.18
C SER A 137 -8.40 -9.44 -0.79
N GLY A 138 -7.69 -8.97 0.24
CA GLY A 138 -6.40 -9.51 0.67
C GLY A 138 -5.20 -9.01 -0.15
N THR A 139 -5.40 -7.99 -1.00
CA THR A 139 -4.32 -7.38 -1.77
C THR A 139 -3.64 -6.33 -0.91
N LEU A 140 -2.33 -6.51 -0.72
CA LEU A 140 -1.49 -5.56 -0.03
C LEU A 140 -1.10 -4.39 -0.95
N LYS A 141 -1.08 -3.19 -0.39
CA LYS A 141 -0.79 -1.91 -1.03
C LYS A 141 0.26 -1.15 -0.23
N ILE A 142 1.43 -0.97 -0.82
CA ILE A 142 2.44 -0.04 -0.35
C ILE A 142 1.98 1.38 -0.72
N VAL A 143 1.78 2.21 0.28
CA VAL A 143 1.35 3.60 0.16
C VAL A 143 2.59 4.50 0.17
N LEU A 144 2.78 5.28 -0.89
CA LEU A 144 3.90 6.23 -0.98
C LEU A 144 3.51 7.61 -0.43
N ASP A 145 4.41 8.26 0.29
CA ASP A 145 4.24 9.63 0.76
C ASP A 145 4.54 10.62 -0.36
N PHE A 146 3.51 11.08 -1.06
CA PHE A 146 3.64 12.08 -2.11
C PHE A 146 3.85 13.50 -1.58
N ARG A 147 3.78 13.76 -0.27
CA ARG A 147 3.98 15.11 0.29
C ARG A 147 5.45 15.49 0.37
N HIS A 148 6.33 14.51 0.50
CA HIS A 148 7.75 14.70 0.70
C HIS A 148 8.55 13.99 -0.39
N LYS A 149 9.31 14.77 -1.16
CA LYS A 149 10.27 14.20 -2.08
C LYS A 149 11.45 13.63 -1.30
N CYS A 150 11.88 12.42 -1.65
CA CYS A 150 13.09 11.83 -1.12
C CYS A 150 14.22 11.99 -2.11
N ASP A 151 15.32 12.62 -1.68
CA ASP A 151 16.52 12.79 -2.49
C ASP A 151 17.46 11.57 -2.42
N TYR A 152 17.16 10.62 -1.53
CA TYR A 152 17.91 9.37 -1.39
C TYR A 152 17.01 8.15 -1.58
N ILE A 153 17.11 7.53 -2.75
CA ILE A 153 16.47 6.25 -3.04
C ILE A 153 17.55 5.27 -3.41
N SER A 154 17.69 4.21 -2.62
CA SER A 154 18.65 3.19 -2.99
C SER A 154 18.31 2.59 -4.34
N SER A 155 19.36 2.31 -5.10
CA SER A 155 19.29 1.60 -6.37
C SER A 155 19.01 0.10 -6.20
N THR A 156 19.11 -0.44 -4.99
CA THR A 156 18.88 -1.86 -4.70
C THR A 156 17.60 -2.06 -3.89
N ALA A 157 16.85 -3.10 -4.21
CA ALA A 157 15.65 -3.47 -3.46
C ALA A 157 15.97 -3.91 -2.03
N VAL A 158 17.17 -4.44 -1.82
CA VAL A 158 17.66 -4.88 -0.50
C VAL A 158 17.81 -3.70 0.45
N ASP A 159 18.45 -2.62 0.01
CA ASP A 159 18.61 -1.44 0.87
C ASP A 159 17.29 -0.71 1.07
N TYR A 160 16.43 -0.66 0.04
CA TYR A 160 15.12 -0.02 0.16
C TYR A 160 14.23 -0.78 1.16
N TRP A 161 14.23 -2.11 1.12
CA TRP A 161 13.65 -2.97 2.16
C TRP A 161 14.28 -2.68 3.52
N HIS A 162 15.60 -2.74 3.65
CA HIS A 162 16.26 -2.54 4.94
C HIS A 162 15.98 -1.14 5.54
N THR A 163 15.84 -0.11 4.71
CA THR A 163 15.60 1.27 5.16
C THR A 163 14.12 1.53 5.48
N GLN A 164 13.19 0.87 4.79
CA GLN A 164 11.75 1.19 4.85
C GLN A 164 10.90 0.08 5.50
N TYR A 165 11.47 -1.10 5.72
CA TYR A 165 10.74 -2.32 6.03
C TYR A 165 11.23 -3.08 7.26
N THR A 166 12.46 -2.93 7.74
CA THR A 166 12.98 -3.73 8.88
C THR A 166 12.04 -3.72 10.11
N ASP A 167 11.57 -2.54 10.54
CA ASP A 167 10.58 -2.40 11.62
C ASP A 167 9.18 -2.96 11.29
N ARG A 168 8.83 -3.08 10.00
CA ARG A 168 7.55 -3.62 9.53
C ARG A 168 7.62 -5.14 9.34
N ALA A 169 8.79 -5.67 8.97
CA ALA A 169 9.09 -7.10 8.94
C ALA A 169 8.92 -7.69 10.33
N GLU A 170 9.63 -7.14 11.32
CA GLU A 170 9.50 -7.58 12.72
C GLU A 170 8.07 -7.54 13.20
N ARG A 171 7.29 -6.52 12.82
CA ARG A 171 5.86 -6.47 13.14
C ARG A 171 5.07 -7.59 12.49
N LEU A 172 5.26 -7.85 11.19
CA LEU A 172 4.59 -8.95 10.50
C LEU A 172 4.94 -10.32 11.09
N PHE A 173 6.20 -10.51 11.49
CA PHE A 173 6.67 -11.75 12.09
C PHE A 173 6.30 -11.87 13.58
N SER A 174 6.26 -10.77 14.35
CA SER A 174 5.78 -10.75 15.74
C SER A 174 4.26 -10.87 15.87
N LEU A 175 3.50 -10.58 14.80
CA LEU A 175 2.11 -11.00 14.69
C LEU A 175 1.98 -12.53 14.74
N GLN A 176 3.05 -13.29 14.48
CA GLN A 176 3.17 -14.65 14.99
C GLN A 176 3.90 -14.67 16.33
N THR A 177 3.29 -15.26 17.35
CA THR A 177 4.04 -15.78 18.50
C THR A 177 5.08 -16.78 17.98
N ASN A 178 6.36 -16.60 18.35
CA ASN A 178 7.57 -17.32 17.89
C ASN A 178 7.50 -18.87 17.79
N GLU A 179 6.43 -19.51 18.26
CA GLU A 179 6.32 -20.96 18.38
C GLU A 179 5.65 -21.66 17.18
N ASN A 180 5.14 -20.92 16.18
CA ASN A 180 4.30 -21.50 15.11
C ASN A 180 4.84 -21.42 13.67
N LEU A 181 6.08 -20.95 13.47
CA LEU A 181 6.69 -20.92 12.13
C LEU A 181 7.32 -22.27 11.78
N SER A 182 7.09 -22.76 10.56
CA SER A 182 7.90 -23.83 10.01
C SER A 182 9.38 -23.42 9.88
N SER A 183 10.26 -24.40 9.68
CA SER A 183 11.68 -24.14 9.41
C SER A 183 11.90 -23.19 8.23
N LEU A 184 11.04 -23.25 7.20
CA LEU A 184 11.09 -22.34 6.05
C LEU A 184 10.70 -20.90 6.44
N GLY A 185 9.69 -20.75 7.30
CA GLY A 185 9.28 -19.44 7.82
C GLY A 185 10.36 -18.80 8.70
N VAL A 186 10.99 -19.61 9.57
CA VAL A 186 12.12 -19.17 10.40
C VAL A 186 13.30 -18.74 9.53
N GLN A 187 13.65 -19.52 8.51
CA GLN A 187 14.73 -19.17 7.58
C GLN A 187 14.42 -17.87 6.84
N PHE A 188 13.19 -17.71 6.32
CA PHE A 188 12.78 -16.49 5.64
C PHE A 188 12.89 -15.27 6.55
N TYR A 189 12.43 -15.38 7.80
CA TYR A 189 12.53 -14.32 8.80
C TYR A 189 13.99 -13.90 9.03
N TRP A 190 14.88 -14.87 9.25
CA TRP A 190 16.31 -14.58 9.47
C TRP A 190 16.95 -13.87 8.28
N VAL A 191 16.65 -14.30 7.05
CA VAL A 191 17.13 -13.61 5.84
C VAL A 191 16.58 -12.19 5.79
N ALA A 192 15.27 -12.04 6.01
CA ALA A 192 14.58 -10.74 5.98
C ALA A 192 15.16 -9.72 6.96
N TRP A 193 15.64 -10.21 8.10
CA TRP A 193 16.19 -9.42 9.21
C TRP A 193 17.67 -9.10 9.03
N GLU A 194 18.52 -10.11 8.84
CA GLU A 194 19.98 -9.96 8.85
C GLU A 194 20.57 -9.60 7.48
N GLN A 195 19.95 -10.08 6.39
CA GLN A 195 20.52 -10.00 5.04
C GLN A 195 19.76 -9.02 4.14
N GLY A 196 18.64 -8.48 4.63
CA GLY A 196 17.74 -7.60 3.89
C GLY A 196 16.68 -8.36 3.11
N MET A 197 16.24 -7.84 1.97
CA MET A 197 15.07 -8.39 1.27
C MET A 197 15.29 -9.85 0.78
N PRO A 198 14.43 -10.81 1.17
CA PRO A 198 14.54 -12.18 0.70
C PRO A 198 14.32 -12.35 -0.82
N SER A 199 14.83 -13.46 -1.37
CA SER A 199 14.58 -13.83 -2.78
C SER A 199 13.09 -14.03 -3.07
N ALA A 200 12.62 -13.65 -4.27
CA ALA A 200 11.28 -13.96 -4.77
C ALA A 200 11.05 -15.47 -4.87
N GLU A 201 12.14 -16.20 -5.05
CA GLU A 201 12.14 -17.64 -5.25
C GLU A 201 12.31 -18.39 -3.92
N HIS A 202 12.31 -17.68 -2.78
CA HIS A 202 12.43 -18.33 -1.48
C HIS A 202 11.24 -19.28 -1.26
N GLU A 203 11.53 -20.54 -0.93
CA GLU A 203 10.53 -21.62 -0.91
C GLU A 203 9.32 -21.34 0.00
N PHE A 204 9.54 -20.65 1.13
CA PHE A 204 8.47 -20.11 1.98
C PHE A 204 7.35 -19.38 1.23
N LEU A 205 7.68 -18.60 0.18
CA LEU A 205 6.72 -17.81 -0.59
C LEU A 205 5.82 -18.67 -1.48
N SER A 206 6.17 -19.93 -1.75
CA SER A 206 5.34 -20.86 -2.52
C SER A 206 3.96 -21.11 -1.89
N GLN A 207 3.82 -20.83 -0.59
CA GLN A 207 2.57 -20.98 0.17
C GLN A 207 1.62 -19.79 0.03
N SER A 208 2.05 -18.67 -0.57
CA SER A 208 1.37 -17.35 -0.56
C SER A 208 -0.08 -17.39 -1.02
N ARG A 209 -0.42 -18.21 -2.03
CA ARG A 209 -1.73 -18.19 -2.71
C ARG A 209 -2.12 -16.79 -3.24
N GLY A 210 -1.16 -15.88 -3.39
CA GLY A 210 -1.39 -14.48 -3.76
C GLY A 210 -2.36 -13.78 -2.78
N PRO A 211 -3.15 -12.79 -3.23
CA PRO A 211 -4.10 -12.09 -2.37
C PRO A 211 -5.09 -12.98 -1.61
N LYS A 212 -5.41 -14.17 -2.16
CA LYS A 212 -6.33 -15.12 -1.50
C LYS A 212 -5.76 -15.68 -0.20
N GLY A 213 -4.43 -15.77 -0.06
CA GLY A 213 -3.80 -16.23 1.16
C GLY A 213 -4.11 -15.33 2.36
N LEU A 214 -4.32 -14.03 2.13
CA LEU A 214 -4.56 -13.05 3.18
C LEU A 214 -6.06 -12.76 3.46
N GLN A 215 -6.96 -13.25 2.61
CA GLN A 215 -8.40 -12.95 2.72
C GLN A 215 -9.02 -13.37 4.05
N SER A 216 -8.58 -14.50 4.62
CA SER A 216 -9.11 -14.97 5.90
C SER A 216 -8.73 -14.03 7.04
N ALA A 217 -7.47 -13.57 7.10
CA ALA A 217 -7.03 -12.58 8.09
C ALA A 217 -7.81 -11.26 7.98
N VAL A 218 -8.06 -10.79 6.75
CA VAL A 218 -8.85 -9.60 6.48
C VAL A 218 -10.29 -9.76 6.96
N ALA A 219 -10.93 -10.90 6.66
CA ALA A 219 -12.29 -11.17 7.13
C ALA A 219 -12.37 -11.18 8.67
N ARG A 220 -11.37 -11.78 9.34
CA ARG A 220 -11.27 -11.77 10.81
C ARG A 220 -11.10 -10.35 11.36
N ALA A 221 -10.23 -9.53 10.76
CA ALA A 221 -10.04 -8.13 11.14
C ALA A 221 -11.32 -7.31 11.03
N VAL A 222 -12.06 -7.45 9.91
CA VAL A 222 -13.32 -6.75 9.69
C VAL A 222 -14.36 -7.15 10.74
N ALA A 223 -14.49 -8.44 11.03
CA ALA A 223 -15.43 -8.93 12.06
C ALA A 223 -15.13 -8.30 13.44
N LEU A 224 -13.86 -8.24 13.84
CA LEU A 224 -13.41 -7.62 15.09
C LEU A 224 -13.72 -6.12 15.13
N LEU A 225 -13.52 -5.40 14.03
CA LEU A 225 -13.81 -3.96 13.94
C LEU A 225 -15.31 -3.66 14.01
N LEU A 226 -16.15 -4.55 13.48
CA LEU A 226 -17.61 -4.41 13.58
C LEU A 226 -18.10 -4.68 14.99
N HIS A 227 -17.56 -5.70 15.67
CA HIS A 227 -17.93 -6.03 17.05
C HIS A 227 -17.50 -4.95 18.06
N ARG A 228 -16.42 -4.22 17.80
CA ARG A 228 -15.99 -3.09 18.66
C ARG A 228 -16.86 -1.84 18.50
N ARG A 229 -17.79 -1.81 17.54
CA ARG A 229 -18.67 -0.66 17.25
C ARG A 229 -20.12 -0.89 17.67
N SER A 230 -20.49 -2.11 18.03
CA SER A 230 -21.77 -2.49 18.65
C SER A 230 -21.65 -2.44 20.16
#